data_AF-A0AAU2XAA7-F1
#
_entry.id   AF-A0AAU2XAA7-F1
#
_cell.length_a   1.000
_cell.length_b   1.000
_cell.length_c   1.000
_cell.angle_alpha   90.00
_cell.angle_beta   90.00
_cell.angle_gamma   90.00
#
_symmetry.space_group_name_H-M   'P 1'
#
loop_
_entity.id
_entity.type
_entity.pdbx_description
1 polymer ?
#
loop_
_entity_poly.entity_id
_entity_poly.type
_entity_poly.pdbx_seq_one_letter_code
_entity_poly.pdbx_strand_id
1 'polypeptide(L)'
;MRRLLRFLRRPVVLVVAAVVAAALAFGLYWFQPWKLWVDKTVNEARPGQVTSASAVPPRSAPADAGAPAPGPAGTASNPAPVAPAGLPPGPDAGPVTLATGRFISHEHATKGTVVVLRLADGSRVLRLEGLDTSNGPDLHVWVTDAPVKEGRAGWHVFDDGAHEDLGQLKGNKGNQNYTLPADADLARLTSVTIWCDRFDVSFGAAELVPA
;
A
#
# COMPACT_ATOMS: atom_id res chain seq x y z
N MET A 1 -31.08 -18.48 -49.57
CA MET A 1 -30.65 -17.17 -49.02
C MET A 1 -31.80 -16.19 -48.71
N ARG A 2 -32.78 -15.95 -49.60
CA ARG A 2 -33.87 -14.95 -49.38
C ARG A 2 -34.84 -15.23 -48.21
N ARG A 3 -35.03 -16.48 -47.78
CA ARG A 3 -35.90 -16.84 -46.63
C ARG A 3 -35.23 -16.58 -45.26
N LEU A 4 -33.90 -16.75 -45.18
CA LEU A 4 -33.12 -16.50 -43.95
C LEU A 4 -33.11 -15.00 -43.60
N LEU A 5 -32.92 -14.14 -44.62
CA LEU A 5 -32.96 -12.68 -44.50
C LEU A 5 -34.34 -12.13 -44.10
N ARG A 6 -35.45 -12.82 -44.43
CA ARG A 6 -36.80 -12.44 -43.96
C ARG A 6 -37.04 -12.85 -42.51
N PHE A 7 -36.44 -13.95 -42.06
CA PHE A 7 -36.58 -14.42 -40.68
C PHE A 7 -35.80 -13.52 -39.71
N LEU A 8 -34.58 -13.09 -40.08
CA LEU A 8 -33.80 -12.10 -39.32
C LEU A 8 -34.42 -10.69 -39.29
N ARG A 9 -35.30 -10.36 -40.24
CA ARG A 9 -36.02 -9.07 -40.32
C ARG A 9 -37.35 -9.06 -39.55
N ARG A 10 -37.72 -10.15 -38.89
CA ARG A 10 -38.91 -10.16 -38.05
C ARG A 10 -38.63 -9.31 -36.79
N PRO A 11 -39.51 -8.37 -36.43
CA PRO A 11 -39.27 -7.48 -35.30
C PRO A 11 -39.03 -8.27 -34.00
N VAL A 12 -39.68 -9.42 -33.85
CA VAL A 12 -39.47 -10.33 -32.70
C VAL A 12 -38.04 -10.87 -32.63
N VAL A 13 -37.42 -11.24 -33.75
CA VAL A 13 -36.03 -11.76 -33.76
C VAL A 13 -35.05 -10.64 -33.40
N LEU A 14 -35.29 -9.42 -33.89
CA LEU A 14 -34.48 -8.26 -33.53
C LEU A 14 -34.65 -7.87 -32.05
N VAL A 15 -35.87 -7.92 -31.52
CA VAL A 15 -36.14 -7.66 -30.10
C VAL A 15 -35.47 -8.71 -29.22
N VAL A 16 -35.61 -10.01 -29.54
CA VAL A 16 -34.94 -11.08 -28.78
C VAL A 16 -33.42 -10.93 -28.85
N ALA A 17 -32.86 -10.66 -30.04
CA ALA A 17 -31.42 -10.44 -30.18
C ALA A 17 -30.94 -9.22 -29.37
N ALA A 18 -31.72 -8.12 -29.35
CA ALA A 18 -31.41 -6.94 -28.55
C ALA A 18 -31.46 -7.23 -27.04
N VAL A 19 -32.46 -7.99 -26.57
CA VAL A 19 -32.57 -8.40 -25.16
C VAL A 19 -31.40 -9.31 -24.77
N VAL A 20 -31.04 -10.29 -25.60
CA VAL A 20 -29.89 -11.16 -25.36
C VAL A 20 -28.60 -10.36 -25.32
N ALA A 21 -28.40 -9.43 -26.27
CA ALA A 21 -27.23 -8.57 -26.28
C ALA A 21 -27.15 -7.67 -25.05
N ALA A 22 -28.27 -7.10 -24.61
CA ALA A 22 -28.35 -6.31 -23.39
C ALA A 22 -28.04 -7.14 -22.15
N ALA A 23 -28.59 -8.35 -22.04
CA ALA A 23 -28.30 -9.27 -20.94
C ALA A 23 -26.83 -9.70 -20.90
N LEU A 24 -26.22 -9.97 -22.06
CA LEU A 24 -24.79 -10.29 -22.16
C LEU A 24 -23.91 -9.09 -21.77
N ALA A 25 -24.24 -7.89 -22.26
CA ALA A 25 -23.52 -6.67 -21.90
C ALA A 25 -23.63 -6.39 -20.39
N PHE A 26 -24.82 -6.57 -19.81
CA PHE A 26 -25.04 -6.46 -18.38
C PHE A 26 -24.24 -7.50 -17.59
N GLY A 27 -24.28 -8.77 -18.02
CA GLY A 27 -23.50 -9.84 -17.39
C GLY A 27 -21.99 -9.57 -17.40
N LEU A 28 -21.45 -9.15 -18.55
CA LEU A 28 -20.04 -8.79 -18.67
C LEU A 28 -19.67 -7.60 -17.77
N TYR A 29 -20.51 -6.57 -17.73
CA TYR A 29 -20.31 -5.40 -16.86
C TYR A 29 -20.36 -5.75 -15.38
N TRP A 30 -21.27 -6.63 -14.96
CA TRP A 30 -21.44 -7.04 -13.56
C TRP A 30 -20.33 -7.97 -13.08
N PHE A 31 -20.01 -9.00 -13.85
CA PHE A 31 -19.03 -10.01 -13.44
C PHE A 31 -17.59 -9.56 -13.66
N GLN A 32 -17.34 -8.68 -14.64
CA GLN A 32 -16.00 -8.17 -14.96
C GLN A 32 -14.93 -9.27 -15.11
N PRO A 33 -15.16 -10.33 -15.92
CA PRO A 33 -14.27 -11.50 -15.96
C PRO A 33 -12.83 -11.15 -16.35
N TRP A 34 -12.61 -10.05 -17.08
CA TRP A 34 -11.28 -9.58 -17.45
C TRP A 34 -10.40 -9.18 -16.25
N LYS A 35 -10.99 -8.81 -15.10
CA LYS A 35 -10.21 -8.48 -13.89
C LYS A 35 -9.35 -9.63 -13.39
N LEU A 36 -9.64 -10.88 -13.77
CA LEU A 36 -8.81 -12.05 -13.46
C LEU A 36 -7.41 -11.99 -14.09
N TRP A 37 -7.20 -11.18 -15.13
CA TRP A 37 -5.92 -11.04 -15.82
C TRP A 37 -5.39 -9.60 -15.86
N VAL A 38 -6.11 -8.64 -15.27
CA VAL A 38 -5.70 -7.23 -15.26
C VAL A 38 -5.06 -6.90 -13.92
N ASP A 39 -3.75 -6.66 -13.97
CA ASP A 39 -2.99 -6.13 -12.85
C ASP A 39 -2.89 -4.61 -12.91
N LYS A 40 -3.02 -3.97 -11.76
CA LYS A 40 -2.74 -2.55 -11.55
C LYS A 40 -1.65 -2.41 -10.51
N THR A 41 -0.47 -2.01 -10.96
CA THR A 41 0.69 -1.75 -10.09
C THR A 41 0.73 -0.28 -9.72
N VAL A 42 0.83 0.00 -8.42
CA VAL A 42 1.03 1.35 -7.87
C VAL A 42 2.34 1.35 -7.09
N ASN A 43 3.17 2.37 -7.28
CA ASN A 43 4.44 2.53 -6.57
C ASN A 43 4.56 3.96 -6.05
N GLU A 44 3.89 4.21 -4.93
CA GLU A 44 4.01 5.48 -4.23
C GLU A 44 5.28 5.52 -3.39
N ALA A 45 5.96 6.68 -3.42
CA ALA A 45 7.12 6.94 -2.58
C ALA A 45 6.76 6.77 -1.09
N ARG A 46 7.75 6.39 -0.28
CA ARG A 46 7.55 6.36 1.18
C ARG A 46 7.37 7.81 1.64
N PRO A 47 6.26 8.14 2.33
CA PRO A 47 6.03 9.51 2.79
C PRO A 47 7.15 9.97 3.74
N GLY A 48 7.48 11.25 3.72
CA GLY A 48 8.43 11.85 4.65
C GLY A 48 9.91 11.45 4.49
N GLN A 49 10.27 10.63 3.51
CA GLN A 49 11.67 10.53 3.11
C GLN A 49 12.06 11.81 2.35
N VAL A 50 12.85 12.67 2.99
CA VAL A 50 13.61 13.71 2.28
C VAL A 50 14.57 12.99 1.35
N THR A 51 14.22 12.95 0.07
CA THR A 51 15.13 12.48 -0.97
C THR A 51 16.32 13.43 -1.00
N SER A 52 17.43 13.06 -0.36
CA SER A 52 18.74 13.67 -0.63
C SER A 52 19.18 13.29 -2.04
N ALA A 53 18.49 13.82 -3.06
CA ALA A 53 18.90 13.71 -4.45
C ALA A 53 19.71 14.95 -4.85
N SER A 54 20.93 14.68 -5.33
CA SER A 54 21.86 15.59 -6.00
C SER A 54 22.73 16.49 -5.12
N ALA A 55 23.60 15.88 -4.30
CA ALA A 55 24.94 16.43 -4.17
C ALA A 55 25.71 16.11 -5.46
N VAL A 56 25.77 17.09 -6.37
CA VAL A 56 26.73 17.12 -7.47
C VAL A 56 28.14 16.89 -6.87
N PRO A 57 28.92 15.90 -7.31
CA PRO A 57 30.26 15.73 -6.78
C PRO A 57 31.12 16.95 -7.16
N PRO A 58 31.87 17.56 -6.22
CA PRO A 58 32.85 18.57 -6.61
C PRO A 58 33.90 17.89 -7.49
N ARG A 59 34.05 18.46 -8.69
CA ARG A 59 35.04 18.09 -9.70
C ARG A 59 36.45 18.14 -9.08
N SER A 60 37.12 16.99 -9.02
CA SER A 60 38.51 16.87 -8.56
C SER A 60 39.44 17.77 -9.38
N ALA A 61 40.16 18.68 -8.72
CA ALA A 61 41.33 19.36 -9.28
C ALA A 61 42.59 18.55 -8.89
N PRO A 62 43.59 18.36 -9.78
CA PRO A 62 44.81 17.65 -9.43
C PRO A 62 45.78 18.55 -8.65
N ALA A 63 46.43 17.95 -7.66
CA ALA A 63 47.54 18.52 -6.90
C ALA A 63 48.85 17.83 -7.33
N ASP A 64 49.85 18.64 -7.69
CA ASP A 64 51.28 18.32 -7.79
C ASP A 64 52.00 19.67 -7.64
N ALA A 65 53.13 19.86 -6.96
CA ALA A 65 53.96 19.05 -6.08
C ALA A 65 54.81 20.04 -5.26
N GLY A 66 55.19 19.71 -4.03
CA GLY A 66 56.13 20.55 -3.27
C GLY A 66 56.28 20.18 -1.80
N ALA A 67 57.13 19.20 -1.51
CA ALA A 67 57.78 19.02 -0.20
C ALA A 67 59.00 19.97 -0.11
N PRO A 68 59.61 20.31 1.07
CA PRO A 68 59.96 19.34 2.14
C PRO A 68 60.01 19.82 3.63
N ALA A 69 59.79 18.84 4.53
CA ALA A 69 60.49 18.53 5.81
C ALA A 69 60.55 19.58 6.98
N PRO A 70 61.11 19.25 8.17
CA PRO A 70 60.38 18.70 9.33
C PRO A 70 60.57 19.48 10.66
N GLY A 71 59.72 19.27 11.68
CA GLY A 71 59.96 19.77 13.05
C GLY A 71 58.82 19.49 14.05
N PRO A 72 59.10 19.43 15.37
CA PRO A 72 58.43 18.50 16.29
C PRO A 72 57.44 19.14 17.29
N ALA A 73 56.73 18.26 18.00
CA ALA A 73 56.10 18.45 19.31
C ALA A 73 54.94 19.44 19.43
N GLY A 74 53.76 18.90 19.73
CA GLY A 74 52.60 19.66 20.17
C GLY A 74 51.55 18.72 20.75
N THR A 75 51.62 18.49 22.07
CA THR A 75 50.60 17.83 22.87
C THR A 75 49.32 18.69 22.83
N ALA A 76 48.30 18.25 22.09
CA ALA A 76 46.97 18.86 22.13
C ALA A 76 45.96 17.81 22.62
N SER A 77 45.59 17.97 23.89
CA SER A 77 44.48 17.27 24.52
C SER A 77 43.20 17.46 23.70
N ASN A 78 42.61 16.35 23.26
CA ASN A 78 41.28 16.31 22.66
C ASN A 78 40.24 16.48 23.78
N PRO A 79 39.41 17.54 23.82
CA PRO A 79 38.23 17.50 24.66
C PRO A 79 37.19 16.60 23.98
N ALA A 80 36.71 15.60 24.71
CA ALA A 80 35.58 14.78 24.32
C ALA A 80 34.37 15.67 23.95
N PRO A 81 33.57 15.32 22.92
CA PRO A 81 32.37 16.09 22.62
C PRO A 81 31.39 15.95 23.78
N VAL A 82 31.11 17.06 24.46
CA VAL A 82 29.98 17.14 25.40
C VAL A 82 28.72 17.10 24.55
N ALA A 83 27.99 16.00 24.63
CA ALA A 83 26.68 15.88 24.01
C ALA A 83 25.73 16.94 24.60
N PRO A 84 25.13 17.84 23.81
CA PRO A 84 24.08 18.71 24.32
C PRO A 84 22.82 17.86 24.54
N ALA A 85 22.45 17.71 25.81
CA ALA A 85 21.13 17.23 26.19
C ALA A 85 20.08 18.30 25.84
N GLY A 86 19.05 17.91 25.09
CA GLY A 86 17.76 18.63 25.05
C GLY A 86 17.53 19.62 23.91
N LEU A 87 17.79 19.27 22.65
CA LEU A 87 17.08 19.90 21.52
C LEU A 87 15.79 19.11 21.20
N PRO A 88 14.65 19.77 20.92
CA PRO A 88 13.51 19.10 20.30
C PRO A 88 13.95 18.47 18.97
N PRO A 89 13.40 17.31 18.56
CA PRO A 89 13.79 16.67 17.30
C PRO A 89 13.60 17.69 16.16
N GLY A 90 14.71 17.99 15.47
CA GLY A 90 14.70 18.90 14.34
C GLY A 90 13.83 18.34 13.19
N PRO A 91 13.47 19.19 12.20
CA PRO A 91 12.65 18.83 11.03
C PRO A 91 13.27 17.73 10.13
N ASP A 92 14.46 17.22 10.48
CA ASP A 92 15.19 16.16 9.77
C ASP A 92 14.89 14.75 10.29
N ALA A 93 14.02 14.60 11.30
CA ALA A 93 13.56 13.30 11.74
C ALA A 93 12.59 12.71 10.70
N GLY A 94 13.04 11.69 9.97
CA GLY A 94 12.20 10.92 9.06
C GLY A 94 10.98 10.28 9.76
N PRO A 95 10.06 9.67 8.99
CA PRO A 95 8.87 9.04 9.53
C PRO A 95 9.20 8.04 10.63
N VAL A 96 8.43 8.08 11.71
CA VAL A 96 8.53 7.11 12.80
C VAL A 96 7.58 5.95 12.53
N THR A 97 8.09 4.73 12.53
CA THR A 97 7.24 3.53 12.45
C THR A 97 6.51 3.33 13.78
N LEU A 98 5.19 3.17 13.73
CA LEU A 98 4.34 2.90 14.89
C LEU A 98 4.01 1.41 15.04
N ALA A 99 3.74 0.74 13.93
CA ALA A 99 3.39 -0.67 13.89
C ALA A 99 3.75 -1.27 12.53
N THR A 100 3.93 -2.59 12.49
CA THR A 100 4.19 -3.35 11.26
C THR A 100 3.39 -4.64 11.24
N GLY A 101 3.09 -5.15 10.05
CA GLY A 101 2.42 -6.42 9.86
C GLY A 101 2.85 -7.10 8.58
N ARG A 102 2.71 -8.42 8.52
CA ARG A 102 2.93 -9.21 7.30
C ARG A 102 1.62 -9.85 6.88
N PHE A 103 1.31 -9.75 5.58
CA PHE A 103 0.10 -10.38 5.06
C PHE A 103 0.21 -11.91 5.11
N ILE A 104 -0.86 -12.53 5.60
CA ILE A 104 -1.21 -13.91 5.30
C ILE A 104 -2.26 -13.93 4.18
N SER A 105 -2.32 -15.06 3.47
CA SER A 105 -3.33 -15.27 2.43
C SER A 105 -4.65 -15.71 3.05
N HIS A 106 -5.76 -15.16 2.54
CA HIS A 106 -7.11 -15.60 2.85
C HIS A 106 -7.75 -16.21 1.60
N GLU A 107 -8.86 -15.67 1.08
CA GLU A 107 -9.52 -16.20 -0.12
C GLU A 107 -8.56 -16.22 -1.32
N HIS A 108 -7.66 -15.25 -1.36
CA HIS A 108 -6.69 -15.09 -2.43
C HIS A 108 -5.25 -15.12 -1.91
N ALA A 109 -4.35 -15.60 -2.76
CA ALA A 109 -2.92 -15.52 -2.48
C ALA A 109 -2.53 -14.04 -2.34
N THR A 110 -2.03 -13.67 -1.16
CA THR A 110 -1.69 -12.29 -0.82
C THR A 110 -0.33 -12.26 -0.12
N LYS A 111 0.53 -11.35 -0.57
CA LYS A 111 1.87 -11.09 -0.03
C LYS A 111 2.09 -9.60 0.17
N GLY A 112 3.11 -9.28 0.96
CA GLY A 112 3.52 -7.91 1.26
C GLY A 112 3.52 -7.64 2.76
N THR A 113 3.79 -6.40 3.12
CA THR A 113 3.80 -5.92 4.49
C THR A 113 2.99 -4.66 4.65
N VAL A 114 2.50 -4.44 5.86
CA VAL A 114 1.87 -3.19 6.29
C VAL A 114 2.83 -2.47 7.23
N VAL A 115 2.97 -1.16 7.05
CA VAL A 115 3.76 -0.29 7.92
C VAL A 115 2.92 0.92 8.28
N VAL A 116 2.67 1.13 9.57
CA VAL A 116 2.01 2.34 10.06
C VAL A 116 3.09 3.36 10.42
N LEU A 117 3.03 4.52 9.80
CA LEU A 117 4.00 5.60 9.93
C LEU A 117 3.34 6.81 10.59
N ARG A 118 4.09 7.49 11.47
CA ARG A 118 3.80 8.86 11.90
C ARG A 118 4.76 9.81 11.20
N LEU A 119 4.22 10.81 10.53
CA LEU A 119 4.98 11.83 9.82
C LEU A 119 5.38 12.97 10.77
N ALA A 120 6.26 13.87 10.29
CA ALA A 120 6.75 15.00 11.06
C ALA A 120 5.64 15.99 11.46
N ASP A 121 4.57 16.09 10.68
CA ASP A 121 3.39 16.91 10.98
C ASP A 121 2.41 16.24 11.98
N GLY A 122 2.75 15.04 12.46
CA GLY A 122 1.93 14.26 13.38
C GLY A 122 0.85 13.42 12.70
N SER A 123 0.63 13.57 11.39
CA SER A 123 -0.31 12.74 10.63
C SER A 123 0.16 11.29 10.58
N ARG A 124 -0.79 10.37 10.42
CA ARG A 124 -0.54 8.94 10.36
C ARG A 124 -0.86 8.40 8.96
N VAL A 125 -0.02 7.50 8.49
CA VAL A 125 -0.19 6.82 7.21
C VAL A 125 -0.05 5.32 7.41
N LEU A 126 -1.02 4.56 6.92
CA LEU A 126 -0.89 3.13 6.71
C LEU A 126 -0.34 2.89 5.31
N ARG A 127 0.84 2.28 5.24
CA ARG A 127 1.52 1.97 3.98
C ARG A 127 1.52 0.48 3.72
N LEU A 128 1.06 0.09 2.54
CA LEU A 128 1.27 -1.25 1.99
C LEU A 128 2.60 -1.25 1.23
N GLU A 129 3.46 -2.23 1.51
CA GLU A 129 4.75 -2.40 0.85
C GLU A 129 4.85 -3.76 0.19
N GLY A 130 5.28 -3.78 -1.07
CA GLY A 130 5.44 -5.00 -1.85
C GLY A 130 4.16 -5.83 -1.96
N LEU A 131 2.99 -5.19 -2.02
CA LEU A 131 1.71 -5.88 -2.15
C LEU A 131 1.73 -6.71 -3.43
N ASP A 132 1.26 -7.95 -3.33
CA ASP A 132 0.94 -8.80 -4.47
C ASP A 132 -0.27 -9.65 -4.11
N THR A 133 -1.42 -9.31 -4.69
CA THR A 133 -2.69 -10.04 -4.54
C THR A 133 -3.45 -10.03 -5.86
N SER A 134 -4.52 -10.83 -5.97
CA SER A 134 -5.41 -10.79 -7.13
C SER A 134 -6.26 -9.53 -7.14
N ASN A 135 -6.72 -9.14 -8.33
CA ASN A 135 -7.65 -8.03 -8.48
C ASN A 135 -9.07 -8.46 -8.09
N GLY A 136 -9.90 -7.49 -7.71
CA GLY A 136 -11.27 -7.72 -7.26
C GLY A 136 -12.23 -6.65 -7.78
N PRO A 137 -13.54 -6.93 -7.72
CA PRO A 137 -14.56 -6.00 -8.17
C PRO A 137 -14.59 -4.72 -7.35
N ASP A 138 -14.39 -4.84 -6.03
CA ASP A 138 -14.55 -3.76 -5.06
C ASP A 138 -13.65 -4.02 -3.84
N LEU A 139 -12.35 -3.73 -3.97
CA LEU A 139 -11.36 -4.00 -2.92
C LEU A 139 -11.08 -2.74 -2.13
N HIS A 140 -11.03 -2.86 -0.81
CA HIS A 140 -10.80 -1.79 0.15
C HIS A 140 -9.69 -2.16 1.13
N VAL A 141 -9.08 -1.16 1.75
CA VAL A 141 -8.09 -1.35 2.82
C VAL A 141 -8.73 -0.95 4.13
N TRP A 142 -8.97 -1.93 5.00
CA TRP A 142 -9.57 -1.70 6.31
C TRP A 142 -8.55 -1.92 7.41
N VAL A 143 -8.65 -1.13 8.48
CA VAL A 143 -7.99 -1.42 9.77
C VAL A 143 -9.06 -1.77 10.79
N THR A 144 -8.90 -2.88 11.50
CA THR A 144 -10.01 -3.53 12.24
C THR A 144 -9.58 -4.08 13.60
N ASP A 145 -10.55 -4.34 14.48
CA ASP A 145 -10.34 -5.03 15.76
C ASP A 145 -10.39 -6.57 15.65
N ALA A 146 -10.72 -7.11 14.47
CA ALA A 146 -10.82 -8.54 14.25
C ALA A 146 -9.43 -9.22 14.29
N PRO A 147 -9.31 -10.40 14.94
CA PRO A 147 -8.07 -11.15 14.96
C PRO A 147 -7.77 -11.78 13.60
N VAL A 148 -6.51 -11.78 13.20
CA VAL A 148 -6.05 -12.48 11.98
C VAL A 148 -6.01 -13.98 12.24
N LYS A 149 -6.73 -14.75 11.42
CA LYS A 149 -6.81 -16.21 11.52
C LYS A 149 -6.40 -16.86 10.22
N GLU A 150 -5.54 -17.87 10.29
CA GLU A 150 -5.14 -18.60 9.09
C GLU A 150 -6.27 -19.44 8.49
N GLY A 151 -6.22 -19.63 7.17
CA GLY A 151 -7.16 -20.46 6.43
C GLY A 151 -8.56 -19.87 6.34
N ARG A 152 -9.53 -20.72 5.94
CA ARG A 152 -10.91 -20.30 5.66
C ARG A 152 -11.63 -19.70 6.86
N ALA A 153 -11.18 -20.01 8.08
CA ALA A 153 -11.75 -19.45 9.31
C ALA A 153 -11.52 -17.93 9.45
N GLY A 154 -10.55 -17.34 8.73
CA GLY A 154 -10.28 -15.91 8.73
C GLY A 154 -10.96 -15.12 7.61
N TRP A 155 -11.65 -15.77 6.67
CA TRP A 155 -12.12 -15.10 5.45
C TRP A 155 -13.23 -14.08 5.71
N HIS A 156 -14.07 -14.35 6.71
CA HIS A 156 -15.28 -13.59 7.02
C HIS A 156 -15.30 -13.11 8.48
N VAL A 157 -14.13 -12.83 9.08
CA VAL A 157 -14.09 -12.36 10.49
C VAL A 157 -14.11 -10.84 10.62
N PHE A 158 -14.12 -10.13 9.49
CA PHE A 158 -13.95 -8.69 9.41
C PHE A 158 -15.25 -7.94 9.06
N ASP A 159 -16.33 -8.66 8.73
CA ASP A 159 -17.67 -8.11 8.48
C ASP A 159 -18.36 -7.66 9.78
N ASP A 160 -18.04 -8.34 10.88
CA ASP A 160 -18.45 -8.00 12.24
C ASP A 160 -17.34 -7.21 12.96
N GLY A 161 -17.74 -6.30 13.87
CA GLY A 161 -16.81 -5.58 14.75
C GLY A 161 -16.49 -4.15 14.31
N ALA A 162 -15.48 -3.54 14.94
CA ALA A 162 -15.07 -2.18 14.65
C ALA A 162 -14.01 -2.16 13.54
N HIS A 163 -14.28 -1.41 12.48
CA HIS A 163 -13.34 -1.18 11.39
C HIS A 163 -13.39 0.27 10.92
N GLU A 164 -12.26 0.72 10.35
CA GLU A 164 -12.16 1.97 9.62
C GLU A 164 -11.77 1.65 8.18
N ASP A 165 -12.58 2.09 7.22
CA ASP A 165 -12.29 1.98 5.79
C ASP A 165 -11.37 3.13 5.35
N LEU A 166 -10.14 2.78 4.97
CA LEU A 166 -9.15 3.75 4.50
C LEU A 166 -9.31 4.06 3.00
N GLY A 167 -10.24 3.38 2.33
CA GLY A 167 -10.64 3.58 0.95
C GLY A 167 -10.29 2.43 0.02
N GLN A 168 -10.67 2.60 -1.25
CA GLN A 168 -10.45 1.62 -2.30
C GLN A 168 -8.97 1.30 -2.48
N LEU A 169 -8.68 0.02 -2.70
CA LEU A 169 -7.36 -0.47 -3.06
C LEU A 169 -6.93 0.14 -4.40
N LYS A 170 -5.91 0.99 -4.37
CA LYS A 170 -5.52 1.75 -5.57
C LYS A 170 -4.91 0.83 -6.64
N GLY A 171 -4.30 -0.29 -6.27
CA GLY A 171 -3.76 -1.33 -7.15
C GLY A 171 -3.52 -2.64 -6.41
N ASN A 172 -3.64 -3.76 -7.10
CA ASN A 172 -3.42 -5.09 -6.49
C ASN A 172 -1.93 -5.44 -6.36
N LYS A 173 -1.03 -4.59 -6.86
CA LYS A 173 0.42 -4.76 -6.76
C LYS A 173 1.16 -3.47 -6.36
N GLY A 174 2.27 -3.63 -5.64
CA GLY A 174 3.25 -2.58 -5.36
C GLY A 174 3.08 -1.87 -4.02
N ASN A 175 3.50 -0.61 -3.95
CA ASN A 175 3.58 0.20 -2.72
C ASN A 175 2.56 1.34 -2.72
N GLN A 176 1.81 1.49 -1.63
CA GLN A 176 0.63 2.38 -1.59
C GLN A 176 0.42 2.96 -0.20
N ASN A 177 0.03 4.21 -0.10
CA ASN A 177 -0.19 4.93 1.15
C ASN A 177 -1.68 5.26 1.35
N TYR A 178 -2.16 5.10 2.57
CA TYR A 178 -3.52 5.41 2.99
C TYR A 178 -3.47 6.30 4.24
N THR A 179 -4.24 7.38 4.24
CA THR A 179 -4.35 8.23 5.42
C THR A 179 -5.04 7.46 6.53
N LEU A 180 -4.42 7.43 7.71
CA LEU A 180 -5.02 6.82 8.89
C LEU A 180 -5.62 7.95 9.76
N PRO A 181 -6.91 7.89 10.13
CA PRO A 181 -7.53 8.88 11.01
C PRO A 181 -6.74 9.06 12.31
N ALA A 182 -6.67 10.29 12.82
CA ALA A 182 -5.87 10.61 14.00
C ALA A 182 -6.41 9.96 15.28
N ASP A 183 -7.71 9.70 15.31
CA ASP A 183 -8.50 9.06 16.36
C ASP A 183 -8.55 7.53 16.23
N ALA A 184 -7.97 6.94 15.17
CA ALA A 184 -7.83 5.50 15.06
C ALA A 184 -6.95 4.95 16.20
N ASP A 185 -7.58 4.18 17.08
CA ASP A 185 -6.94 3.54 18.22
C ASP A 185 -6.27 2.22 17.80
N LEU A 186 -4.96 2.26 17.58
CA LEU A 186 -4.15 1.11 17.18
C LEU A 186 -3.95 0.08 18.30
N ALA A 187 -4.35 0.38 19.54
CA ALA A 187 -4.41 -0.64 20.60
C ALA A 187 -5.67 -1.51 20.48
N ARG A 188 -6.72 -0.99 19.84
CA ARG A 188 -7.97 -1.70 19.58
C ARG A 188 -8.04 -2.26 18.16
N LEU A 189 -7.63 -1.47 17.17
CA LEU A 189 -7.63 -1.83 15.75
C LEU A 189 -6.28 -2.48 15.40
N THR A 190 -6.15 -3.76 15.72
CA THR A 190 -4.88 -4.50 15.71
C THR A 190 -4.61 -5.26 14.42
N SER A 191 -5.47 -5.15 13.41
CA SER A 191 -5.27 -5.85 12.13
C SER A 191 -5.63 -5.00 10.93
N VAL A 192 -5.12 -5.38 9.78
CA VAL A 192 -5.42 -4.77 8.47
C VAL A 192 -5.88 -5.84 7.52
N THR A 193 -6.92 -5.57 6.75
CA THR A 193 -7.38 -6.49 5.71
C THR A 193 -7.55 -5.79 4.37
N ILE A 194 -7.27 -6.53 3.30
CA ILE A 194 -7.73 -6.22 1.94
C ILE A 194 -9.11 -6.85 1.80
N TRP A 195 -10.14 -6.05 2.05
CA TRP A 195 -11.54 -6.50 2.07
C TRP A 195 -12.18 -6.37 0.69
N CYS A 196 -12.98 -7.34 0.28
CA CYS A 196 -13.86 -7.20 -0.88
C CYS A 196 -15.29 -6.94 -0.42
N ASP A 197 -15.73 -5.68 -0.48
CA ASP A 197 -17.06 -5.25 -0.01
C ASP A 197 -18.19 -5.98 -0.74
N ARG A 198 -18.06 -6.17 -2.05
CA ARG A 198 -19.08 -6.87 -2.84
C ARG A 198 -19.32 -8.33 -2.45
N PHE A 199 -18.32 -8.99 -1.88
CA PHE A 199 -18.36 -10.44 -1.62
C PHE A 199 -18.19 -10.80 -0.15
N ASP A 200 -18.13 -9.80 0.72
CA ASP A 200 -17.94 -9.94 2.15
C ASP A 200 -16.79 -10.91 2.50
N VAL A 201 -15.64 -10.72 1.83
CA VAL A 201 -14.50 -11.63 1.97
C VAL A 201 -13.16 -10.92 2.01
N SER A 202 -12.30 -11.40 2.89
CA SER A 202 -10.91 -10.97 2.99
C SER A 202 -10.03 -11.66 1.95
N PHE A 203 -9.27 -10.88 1.18
CA PHE A 203 -8.25 -11.39 0.25
C PHE A 203 -6.95 -11.72 0.98
N GLY A 204 -6.63 -10.94 2.01
CA GLY A 204 -5.49 -11.15 2.88
C GLY A 204 -5.59 -10.24 4.09
N ALA A 205 -4.92 -10.64 5.17
CA ALA A 205 -4.89 -9.85 6.39
C ALA A 205 -3.50 -9.85 7.03
N ALA A 206 -3.19 -8.80 7.77
CA ALA A 206 -1.94 -8.62 8.49
C ALA A 206 -2.24 -8.19 9.92
N GLU A 207 -1.67 -8.88 10.89
CA GLU A 207 -1.70 -8.46 12.29
C GLU A 207 -0.69 -7.32 12.47
N LEU A 208 -1.07 -6.27 13.18
CA LEU A 208 -0.22 -5.13 13.49
C LEU A 208 0.49 -5.35 14.81
N VAL A 209 1.81 -5.47 14.73
CA VAL A 209 2.72 -5.53 15.87
C VAL A 209 3.32 -4.13 16.08
N PRO A 210 3.19 -3.54 17.29
CA PRO A 210 3.84 -2.29 17.63
C PRO A 210 5.37 -2.36 17.39
N ALA A 211 5.93 -1.26 16.89
CA ALA A 211 7.37 -1.14 16.59
C ALA A 211 8.23 -0.91 17.83
#